data_AF-A0A9D5AK36-F1
#
_entry.id   AF-A0A9D5AK36-F1
#
_cell.length_a   1.000
_cell.length_b   1.000
_cell.length_c   1.000
_cell.angle_alpha   90.00
_cell.angle_beta   90.00
_cell.angle_gamma   90.00
#
_symmetry.space_group_name_H-M   'P 1'
#
loop_
_entity.id
_entity.type
_entity.pdbx_description
1 polymer ?
#
loop_
_entity_poly.entity_id
_entity_poly.type
_entity_poly.pdbx_seq_one_letter_code
_entity_poly.pdbx_strand_id
1 'polypeptide(L)'
;MGQENHLTQKRTTSVGGVLPTTTPTTSRNRSLPRGRQIQKTFNNIKITILCGFVTILVLRGTIGVNLGTSQNDAVNQNVIEETNRILAEIRSDSDPADRNQTETFLSLNETYALGPKIRNWDTERRSWLDKNPEYPNFVRGKPRILLLTGSPPKPCDNPIGDHYLLKSIKNKIDYCRLHGIEIVYNMAHLDMELAGYWAKLPMIRRLMLSHPEVEWIWWMDSDAFFTDMVFELPMSKYNDYNLILHGYPDLLFEQNSWIAVNTGSFLFRNCQWSLDLLDAWAPMGPKGPIREEAGKILTANLKGRPAFEADDQSALIYLLLSKKDKWMEKVFLENSFYLHGYWAGLVDRYEEMMEKYHPGLGDERWPFVTHFVGCKPCGSYGDYPVERCLSSMERAYNFADNQVLKLYGFRHRGLLSPKIKRIRNETITPLEFVDQFDIRRQHTDKVESRN
;
A
#
# COMPACT_ATOMS: atom_id res chain seq x y z
N MET A 1 -49.90 -15.14 -3.97
CA MET A 1 -49.20 -16.24 -4.64
C MET A 1 -48.27 -16.86 -3.63
N GLY A 2 -48.53 -18.11 -3.25
CA GLY A 2 -47.74 -18.86 -2.27
C GLY A 2 -46.85 -19.91 -2.93
N GLN A 3 -45.90 -20.42 -2.15
CA GLN A 3 -45.35 -21.79 -2.08
C GLN A 3 -44.22 -21.75 -1.04
N GLU A 4 -44.40 -22.29 0.16
CA GLU A 4 -44.26 -23.71 0.57
C GLU A 4 -42.80 -24.22 0.62
N ASN A 5 -42.33 -24.46 1.85
CA ASN A 5 -41.16 -25.27 2.19
C ASN A 5 -41.65 -26.55 2.90
N HIS A 6 -41.20 -27.71 2.43
CA HIS A 6 -41.45 -29.04 2.98
C HIS A 6 -40.27 -29.48 3.90
N LEU A 7 -40.55 -29.88 5.16
CA LEU A 7 -40.55 -31.27 5.70
C LEU A 7 -39.16 -31.93 5.81
N THR A 8 -38.73 -32.69 6.84
CA THR A 8 -39.25 -33.13 8.16
C THR A 8 -38.08 -33.75 8.95
N GLN A 9 -38.20 -33.80 10.28
CA GLN A 9 -37.33 -34.51 11.22
C GLN A 9 -38.08 -35.70 11.84
N LYS A 10 -37.46 -36.88 12.05
CA LYS A 10 -37.70 -37.75 13.24
C LYS A 10 -36.76 -38.99 13.39
N ARG A 11 -36.14 -39.03 14.58
CA ARG A 11 -35.64 -40.10 15.51
C ARG A 11 -36.12 -41.57 15.37
N THR A 12 -35.26 -42.55 15.74
CA THR A 12 -35.27 -43.48 16.93
C THR A 12 -34.20 -44.61 16.80
N THR A 13 -33.23 -44.84 17.73
CA THR A 13 -33.10 -45.90 18.81
C THR A 13 -33.35 -47.37 18.37
N SER A 14 -32.69 -48.49 18.77
CA SER A 14 -31.62 -48.88 19.74
C SER A 14 -31.42 -50.44 19.76
N VAL A 15 -30.26 -50.93 20.28
CA VAL A 15 -29.96 -52.25 20.96
C VAL A 15 -29.74 -53.59 20.18
N GLY A 16 -28.61 -54.28 20.44
CA GLY A 16 -28.61 -55.71 20.90
C GLY A 16 -27.87 -56.85 20.13
N GLY A 17 -26.66 -57.22 20.58
CA GLY A 17 -26.28 -58.56 21.12
C GLY A 17 -26.13 -59.88 20.29
N VAL A 18 -24.91 -60.47 20.41
CA VAL A 18 -24.55 -61.91 20.67
C VAL A 18 -24.15 -62.87 19.51
N LEU A 19 -23.08 -63.64 19.82
CA LEU A 19 -22.20 -64.64 19.13
C LEU A 19 -22.81 -66.06 18.98
N PRO A 20 -22.15 -67.08 18.32
CA PRO A 20 -21.29 -68.04 19.08
C PRO A 20 -20.19 -68.90 18.34
N THR A 21 -19.25 -69.45 19.17
CA THR A 21 -18.57 -70.80 19.18
C THR A 21 -17.62 -71.26 18.04
N THR A 22 -16.53 -72.05 18.21
CA THR A 22 -16.21 -73.25 19.04
C THR A 22 -14.69 -73.46 19.32
N THR A 23 -14.38 -74.23 20.38
CA THR A 23 -13.12 -74.87 20.88
C THR A 23 -12.85 -76.23 20.14
N PRO A 24 -11.82 -77.14 20.40
CA PRO A 24 -11.16 -77.45 21.70
C PRO A 24 -9.73 -78.13 21.77
N THR A 25 -9.29 -78.35 23.04
CA THR A 25 -8.62 -79.55 23.67
C THR A 25 -7.09 -79.84 23.57
N THR A 26 -6.33 -79.70 24.68
CA THR A 26 -5.73 -80.72 25.64
C THR A 26 -4.39 -81.37 25.19
N SER A 27 -3.35 -81.73 25.98
CA SER A 27 -3.16 -82.03 27.41
C SER A 27 -1.67 -82.04 27.87
N ARG A 28 -1.45 -81.76 29.17
CA ARG A 28 -0.56 -82.37 30.22
C ARG A 28 0.99 -82.53 30.12
N ASN A 29 1.63 -81.90 31.13
CA ASN A 29 2.65 -82.34 32.10
C ASN A 29 4.10 -82.74 31.67
N ARG A 30 5.10 -81.99 32.16
CA ARG A 30 6.09 -82.40 33.21
C ARG A 30 7.13 -81.30 33.54
N SER A 31 7.38 -81.12 34.85
CA SER A 31 8.54 -80.54 35.57
C SER A 31 9.58 -79.65 34.86
N LEU A 32 9.74 -78.41 35.33
CA LEU A 32 10.82 -77.47 34.97
C LEU A 32 11.92 -77.41 36.06
N PRO A 33 13.22 -77.44 35.70
CA PRO A 33 14.34 -77.25 36.63
C PRO A 33 14.76 -75.77 36.76
N ARG A 34 15.11 -75.39 38.00
CA ARG A 34 16.13 -74.43 38.52
C ARG A 34 16.73 -73.29 37.65
N GLY A 35 16.07 -72.76 36.62
CA GLY A 35 16.53 -71.61 35.81
C GLY A 35 15.70 -70.31 35.97
N ARG A 36 14.55 -70.37 36.65
CA ARG A 36 13.59 -69.25 36.72
C ARG A 36 13.85 -68.20 37.80
N GLN A 37 14.83 -68.41 38.68
CA GLN A 37 15.07 -67.51 39.82
C GLN A 37 15.99 -66.32 39.43
N ILE A 38 16.96 -66.53 38.54
CA ILE A 38 17.90 -65.48 38.11
C ILE A 38 17.22 -64.46 37.18
N GLN A 39 16.26 -64.91 36.35
CA GLN A 39 15.54 -64.03 35.43
C GLN A 39 14.52 -63.12 36.14
N LYS A 40 13.99 -63.55 37.30
CA LYS A 40 13.18 -62.68 38.19
C LYS A 40 14.03 -61.58 38.84
N THR A 41 15.25 -61.89 39.27
CA THR A 41 16.15 -60.91 39.88
C THR A 41 16.58 -59.84 38.87
N PHE A 42 16.89 -60.21 37.63
CA PHE A 42 17.22 -59.25 36.56
C PHE A 42 16.02 -58.39 36.14
N ASN A 43 14.81 -58.94 36.07
CA ASN A 43 13.61 -58.15 35.78
C ASN A 43 13.25 -57.21 36.94
N ASN A 44 13.47 -57.61 38.19
CA ASN A 44 13.29 -56.74 39.35
C ASN A 44 14.32 -55.60 39.37
N ILE A 45 15.59 -55.85 39.01
CA ILE A 45 16.61 -54.80 38.89
C ILE A 45 16.26 -53.81 37.75
N LYS A 46 15.80 -54.32 36.59
CA LYS A 46 15.34 -53.46 35.48
C LYS A 46 14.14 -52.58 35.88
N ILE A 47 13.19 -53.13 36.61
CA ILE A 47 12.03 -52.38 37.12
C ILE A 47 12.48 -51.34 38.17
N THR A 48 13.43 -51.67 39.05
CA THR A 48 13.96 -50.72 40.03
C THR A 48 14.76 -49.59 39.37
N ILE A 49 15.55 -49.87 38.33
CA ILE A 49 16.25 -48.84 37.55
C ILE A 49 15.25 -47.96 36.78
N LEU A 50 14.22 -48.56 36.19
CA LEU A 50 13.16 -47.83 35.49
C LEU A 50 12.36 -46.94 36.47
N CYS A 51 11.99 -47.46 37.64
CA CYS A 51 11.37 -46.69 38.71
C CYS A 51 12.29 -45.58 39.21
N GLY A 52 13.60 -45.83 39.33
CA GLY A 52 14.59 -44.80 39.66
C GLY A 52 14.63 -43.68 38.60
N PHE A 53 14.66 -44.04 37.32
CA PHE A 53 14.66 -43.08 36.20
C PHE A 53 13.35 -42.28 36.12
N VAL A 54 12.21 -42.95 36.30
CA VAL A 54 10.89 -42.30 36.34
C VAL A 54 10.80 -41.38 37.56
N THR A 55 11.31 -41.78 38.71
CA THR A 55 11.34 -40.92 39.90
C THR A 55 12.25 -39.72 39.69
N ILE A 56 13.40 -39.87 39.02
CA ILE A 56 14.28 -38.74 38.65
C ILE A 56 13.61 -37.83 37.62
N LEU A 57 12.91 -38.38 36.62
CA LEU A 57 12.16 -37.60 35.62
C LEU A 57 10.95 -36.88 36.24
N VAL A 58 10.25 -37.51 37.17
CA VAL A 58 9.14 -36.92 37.91
C VAL A 58 9.65 -35.88 38.90
N LEU A 59 10.78 -36.11 39.58
CA LEU A 59 11.44 -35.11 40.43
C LEU A 59 12.01 -33.96 39.60
N ARG A 60 12.54 -34.19 38.40
CA ARG A 60 12.93 -33.13 37.44
C ARG A 60 11.74 -32.43 36.79
N GLY A 61 10.59 -33.09 36.69
CA GLY A 61 9.35 -32.53 36.18
C GLY A 61 8.55 -31.75 37.23
N THR A 62 8.71 -32.08 38.52
CA THR A 62 8.07 -31.38 39.65
C THR A 62 8.98 -30.35 40.31
N ILE A 63 10.30 -30.52 40.24
CA ILE A 63 11.30 -29.49 40.57
C ILE A 63 11.75 -28.88 39.23
N GLY A 64 10.99 -27.90 38.75
CA GLY A 64 11.30 -27.17 37.53
C GLY A 64 12.72 -26.61 37.58
N VAL A 65 13.62 -27.22 36.80
CA VAL A 65 14.88 -26.59 36.40
C VAL A 65 14.53 -25.56 35.33
N ASN A 66 14.06 -24.41 35.80
CA ASN A 66 13.88 -23.17 35.05
C ASN A 66 15.25 -22.53 34.81
N LEU A 67 16.12 -23.20 34.03
CA LEU A 67 17.47 -22.74 33.72
C LEU A 67 17.59 -22.58 32.20
N GLY A 68 16.95 -21.55 31.65
CA GLY A 68 17.10 -21.17 30.24
C GLY A 68 15.96 -20.34 29.63
N THR A 69 14.78 -20.30 30.24
CA THR A 69 13.62 -19.53 29.74
C THR A 69 13.51 -18.14 30.37
N SER A 70 13.84 -17.98 31.65
CA SER A 70 13.68 -16.69 32.35
C SER A 70 14.52 -15.54 31.79
N GLN A 71 15.73 -15.81 31.28
CA GLN A 71 16.57 -14.77 30.68
C GLN A 71 16.04 -14.33 29.30
N ASN A 72 15.60 -15.26 28.46
CA ASN A 72 15.02 -14.93 27.16
C ASN A 72 13.65 -14.26 27.32
N ASP A 73 12.85 -14.70 28.29
CA ASP A 73 11.57 -14.08 28.61
C ASP A 73 11.76 -12.69 29.23
N ALA A 74 12.75 -12.49 30.10
CA ALA A 74 13.09 -11.17 30.65
C ALA A 74 13.68 -10.22 29.61
N VAL A 75 14.54 -10.72 28.70
CA VAL A 75 15.05 -9.93 27.57
C VAL A 75 13.91 -9.55 26.63
N ASN A 76 13.00 -10.47 26.31
CA ASN A 76 11.83 -10.17 25.49
C ASN A 76 10.89 -9.17 26.17
N GLN A 77 10.67 -9.28 27.48
CA GLN A 77 9.87 -8.31 28.24
C GLN A 77 10.54 -6.94 28.26
N ASN A 78 11.86 -6.86 28.47
CA ASN A 78 12.60 -5.61 28.43
C ASN A 78 12.55 -4.97 27.04
N VAL A 79 12.68 -5.76 25.97
CA VAL A 79 12.53 -5.27 24.59
C VAL A 79 11.12 -4.77 24.32
N ILE A 80 10.08 -5.45 24.81
CA ILE A 80 8.68 -5.01 24.68
C ILE A 80 8.45 -3.71 25.47
N GLU A 81 8.97 -3.62 26.69
CA GLU A 81 8.85 -2.43 27.54
C GLU A 81 9.60 -1.23 26.95
N GLU A 82 10.83 -1.45 26.46
CA GLU A 82 11.62 -0.43 25.76
C GLU A 82 10.97 -0.02 24.43
N THR A 83 10.41 -0.97 23.67
CA THR A 83 9.62 -0.67 22.45
C THR A 83 8.39 0.16 22.79
N ASN A 84 7.64 -0.22 23.83
CA ASN A 84 6.48 0.54 24.29
C ASN A 84 6.86 1.93 24.79
N ARG A 85 8.01 2.06 25.47
CA ARG A 85 8.57 3.35 25.91
C ARG A 85 8.93 4.22 24.71
N ILE A 86 9.63 3.69 23.71
CA ILE A 86 9.98 4.40 22.48
C ILE A 86 8.72 4.80 21.71
N LEU A 87 7.76 3.89 21.56
CA LEU A 87 6.46 4.19 20.93
C LEU A 87 5.70 5.27 21.70
N ALA A 88 5.72 5.22 23.03
CA ALA A 88 5.13 6.24 23.87
C ALA A 88 5.86 7.58 23.69
N GLU A 89 7.19 7.58 23.62
CA GLU A 89 8.02 8.78 23.38
C GLU A 89 7.67 9.40 22.02
N ILE A 90 7.70 8.61 20.93
CA ILE A 90 7.32 9.04 19.57
C ILE A 90 5.88 9.58 19.53
N ARG A 91 4.94 8.94 20.23
CA ARG A 91 3.55 9.43 20.31
C ARG A 91 3.41 10.67 21.19
N SER A 92 4.25 10.79 22.21
CA SER A 92 4.26 11.87 23.20
C SER A 92 5.07 13.09 22.79
N ASP A 93 5.83 13.00 21.69
CA ASP A 93 6.55 14.10 21.02
C ASP A 93 5.57 15.09 20.35
N SER A 94 4.51 15.41 21.09
CA SER A 94 3.99 16.76 21.19
C SER A 94 5.07 17.62 21.84
N ASP A 95 5.66 18.51 21.05
CA ASP A 95 6.63 19.50 21.51
C ASP A 95 6.07 20.19 22.79
N PRO A 96 6.82 20.39 23.87
CA PRO A 96 6.34 21.14 25.04
C PRO A 96 5.83 22.54 24.66
N ALA A 97 6.29 23.09 23.53
CA ALA A 97 5.78 24.31 22.91
C ALA A 97 4.37 24.17 22.30
N ASP A 98 3.91 22.96 21.95
CA ASP A 98 2.58 22.69 21.38
C ASP A 98 1.51 22.54 22.47
N ARG A 99 1.86 22.14 23.70
CA ARG A 99 0.88 21.95 24.79
C ARG A 99 0.31 23.26 25.35
N ASN A 100 0.98 24.39 25.10
CA ASN A 100 0.58 25.72 25.56
C ASN A 100 0.09 26.64 24.42
N GLN A 101 0.04 26.16 23.18
CA GLN A 101 -0.57 26.92 22.10
C GLN A 101 -2.06 26.59 22.06
N THR A 102 -2.89 27.54 22.52
CA THR A 102 -4.27 27.61 22.05
C THR A 102 -4.22 27.55 20.52
N GLU A 103 -4.76 26.50 19.89
CA GLU A 103 -4.77 26.40 18.42
C GLU A 103 -5.39 27.68 17.85
N THR A 104 -4.53 28.54 17.31
CA THR A 104 -4.89 29.85 16.80
C THR A 104 -5.10 29.67 15.32
N PHE A 105 -6.35 29.45 14.93
CA PHE A 105 -6.71 29.31 13.53
C PHE A 105 -6.68 30.65 12.81
N LEU A 106 -6.33 30.62 11.53
CA LEU A 106 -6.50 31.79 10.67
C LEU A 106 -7.95 32.26 10.70
N SER A 107 -8.13 33.56 10.88
CA SER A 107 -9.45 34.17 10.79
C SER A 107 -9.93 34.21 9.34
N LEU A 108 -11.25 34.26 9.12
CA LEU A 108 -11.84 34.36 7.77
C LEU A 108 -11.39 35.61 6.97
N ASN A 109 -10.81 36.60 7.65
CA ASN A 109 -10.33 37.84 7.03
C ASN A 109 -8.83 37.77 6.64
N GLU A 110 -8.12 36.74 7.08
CA GLU A 110 -6.70 36.54 6.75
C GLU A 110 -6.55 35.81 5.42
N THR A 111 -5.50 36.16 4.68
CA THR A 111 -5.19 35.53 3.40
C THR A 111 -3.98 34.62 3.56
N TYR A 112 -4.20 33.33 3.31
CA TYR A 112 -3.13 32.35 3.29
C TYR A 112 -2.30 32.45 1.99
N ALA A 113 -0.98 32.26 2.09
CA ALA A 113 -0.08 32.20 0.95
C ALA A 113 0.96 31.08 1.16
N LEU A 114 1.19 30.27 0.12
CA LEU A 114 2.20 29.19 0.12
C LEU A 114 3.66 29.70 0.19
N GLY A 115 3.86 31.00 0.06
CA GLY A 115 5.15 31.68 0.11
C GLY A 115 5.16 32.97 -0.71
N PRO A 116 6.31 33.65 -0.82
CA PRO A 116 6.44 34.86 -1.63
C PRO A 116 6.06 34.61 -3.09
N LYS A 117 5.39 35.59 -3.72
CA LYS A 117 4.95 35.48 -5.11
C LYS A 117 6.14 35.52 -6.07
N ILE A 118 6.29 34.48 -6.86
CA ILE A 118 7.28 34.38 -7.95
C ILE A 118 6.53 34.63 -9.27
N ARG A 119 7.12 35.42 -10.17
CA ARG A 119 6.49 35.82 -11.46
C ARG A 119 7.31 35.47 -12.70
N ASN A 120 8.56 35.05 -12.52
CA ASN A 120 9.56 34.86 -13.56
C ASN A 120 10.20 33.47 -13.51
N TRP A 121 9.52 32.48 -12.91
CA TRP A 121 10.08 31.15 -12.65
C TRP A 121 10.57 30.45 -13.92
N ASP A 122 9.83 30.53 -15.03
CA ASP A 122 10.25 29.90 -16.30
C ASP A 122 11.57 30.48 -16.83
N THR A 123 11.81 31.78 -16.60
CA THR A 123 13.05 32.44 -17.02
C THR A 123 14.21 32.06 -16.11
N GLU A 124 13.99 32.03 -14.79
CA GLU A 124 14.98 31.60 -13.82
C GLU A 124 15.37 30.13 -14.02
N ARG A 125 14.38 29.25 -14.18
CA ARG A 125 14.56 27.83 -14.45
C ARG A 125 15.33 27.59 -15.74
N ARG A 126 14.99 28.30 -16.83
CA ARG A 126 15.75 28.23 -18.08
C ARG A 126 17.20 28.66 -17.89
N SER A 127 17.44 29.81 -17.24
CA SER A 127 18.80 30.27 -16.96
C SER A 127 19.59 29.30 -16.09
N TRP A 128 18.93 28.59 -15.16
CA TRP A 128 19.57 27.58 -14.34
C TRP A 128 19.94 26.35 -15.18
N LEU A 129 19.05 25.85 -16.03
CA LEU A 129 19.33 24.70 -16.91
C LEU A 129 20.48 24.98 -17.88
N ASP A 130 20.54 26.19 -18.44
CA ASP A 130 21.64 26.61 -19.33
C ASP A 130 23.00 26.64 -18.61
N LYS A 131 23.01 26.90 -17.30
CA LYS A 131 24.22 26.96 -16.46
C LYS A 131 24.62 25.60 -15.86
N ASN A 132 23.71 24.63 -15.82
CA ASN A 132 23.91 23.32 -15.18
C ASN A 132 23.57 22.18 -16.16
N PRO A 133 24.29 22.04 -17.29
CA PRO A 133 23.99 21.05 -18.34
C PRO A 133 24.11 19.59 -17.87
N GLU A 134 24.79 19.34 -16.76
CA GLU A 134 24.91 18.03 -16.10
C GLU A 134 23.61 17.58 -15.41
N TYR A 135 22.66 18.50 -15.21
CA TYR A 135 21.33 18.24 -14.66
C TYR A 135 20.22 18.55 -15.70
N PRO A 136 20.14 17.81 -16.82
CA PRO A 136 19.14 18.08 -17.84
C PRO A 136 17.74 17.68 -17.35
N ASN A 137 16.75 18.46 -17.78
CA ASN A 137 15.33 18.17 -17.57
C ASN A 137 14.77 17.08 -18.50
N PHE A 138 15.55 16.68 -19.51
CA PHE A 138 15.29 15.52 -20.36
C PHE A 138 16.51 14.59 -20.40
N VAL A 139 16.29 13.30 -20.14
CA VAL A 139 17.32 12.26 -20.21
C VAL A 139 16.92 11.27 -21.28
N ARG A 140 17.75 11.12 -22.32
CA ARG A 140 17.49 10.22 -23.47
C ARG A 140 16.11 10.41 -24.12
N GLY A 141 15.67 11.66 -24.25
CA GLY A 141 14.38 12.02 -24.84
C GLY A 141 13.17 11.82 -23.91
N LYS A 142 13.35 11.34 -22.68
CA LYS A 142 12.31 11.25 -21.65
C LYS A 142 12.43 12.43 -20.67
N PRO A 143 11.32 13.06 -20.26
CA PRO A 143 11.39 14.11 -19.25
C PRO A 143 11.80 13.51 -17.89
N ARG A 144 12.53 14.28 -17.08
CA ARG A 144 12.86 13.90 -15.71
C ARG A 144 11.61 14.00 -14.83
N ILE A 145 11.23 12.91 -14.20
CA ILE A 145 10.08 12.80 -13.31
C ILE A 145 10.56 12.56 -11.88
N LEU A 146 9.98 13.31 -10.93
CA LEU A 146 10.15 13.10 -9.50
C LEU A 146 8.82 12.62 -8.91
N LEU A 147 8.76 11.38 -8.47
CA LEU A 147 7.58 10.85 -7.77
C LEU A 147 7.61 11.33 -6.31
N LEU A 148 6.55 12.02 -5.90
CA LEU A 148 6.34 12.48 -4.54
C LEU A 148 5.21 11.68 -3.89
N THR A 149 5.49 11.10 -2.74
CA THR A 149 4.48 10.50 -1.86
C THR A 149 4.77 10.89 -0.41
N GLY A 150 3.91 10.51 0.53
CA GLY A 150 4.17 10.75 1.94
C GLY A 150 3.10 10.19 2.86
N SER A 151 3.41 10.24 4.15
CA SER A 151 2.51 9.89 5.24
C SER A 151 2.73 10.84 6.42
N PRO A 152 1.81 10.87 7.40
CA PRO A 152 2.06 11.59 8.64
C PRO A 152 3.39 11.17 9.32
N PRO A 153 4.04 12.06 10.08
CA PRO A 153 5.26 11.75 10.84
C PRO A 153 5.02 10.77 11.99
N LYS A 154 3.81 10.82 12.57
CA LYS A 154 3.45 10.00 13.72
C LYS A 154 3.05 8.59 13.27
N PRO A 155 3.28 7.57 14.12
CA PRO A 155 2.76 6.23 13.90
C PRO A 155 1.26 6.26 13.64
N CYS A 156 0.78 5.35 12.81
CA CYS A 156 -0.64 5.26 12.50
C CYS A 156 -1.48 4.98 13.75
N ASP A 157 -2.70 5.52 13.77
CA ASP A 157 -3.69 5.22 14.82
C ASP A 157 -3.97 3.72 14.88
N ASN A 158 -4.09 3.11 13.70
CA ASN A 158 -4.14 1.67 13.52
C ASN A 158 -2.74 1.14 13.22
N PRO A 159 -2.10 0.35 14.11
CA PRO A 159 -0.71 -0.10 13.94
C PRO A 159 -0.45 -0.91 12.66
N ILE A 160 -1.46 -1.60 12.13
CA ILE A 160 -1.30 -2.32 10.85
C ILE A 160 -1.15 -1.35 9.67
N GLY A 161 -1.60 -0.10 9.81
CA GLY A 161 -1.48 0.95 8.81
C GLY A 161 -0.03 1.19 8.40
N ASP A 162 0.89 1.25 9.36
CA ASP A 162 2.33 1.40 9.10
C ASP A 162 2.89 0.27 8.23
N HIS A 163 2.41 -0.96 8.42
CA HIS A 163 2.80 -2.08 7.57
C HIS A 163 2.35 -1.88 6.11
N TYR A 164 1.15 -1.36 5.89
CA TYR A 164 0.66 -1.09 4.54
C TYR A 164 1.29 0.15 3.90
N LEU A 165 1.68 1.16 4.69
CA LEU A 165 2.53 2.25 4.22
C LEU A 165 3.88 1.71 3.73
N LEU A 166 4.50 0.81 4.49
CA LEU A 166 5.76 0.15 4.09
C LEU A 166 5.61 -0.65 2.78
N LYS A 167 4.53 -1.42 2.65
CA LYS A 167 4.25 -2.17 1.41
C LYS A 167 4.01 -1.24 0.22
N SER A 168 3.30 -0.12 0.45
CA SER A 168 3.05 0.90 -0.57
C SER A 168 4.34 1.56 -1.05
N ILE A 169 5.24 1.96 -0.15
CA ILE A 169 6.51 2.54 -0.57
C ILE A 169 7.42 1.52 -1.24
N LYS A 170 7.47 0.25 -0.79
CA LYS A 170 8.19 -0.80 -1.54
C LYS A 170 7.66 -0.93 -2.97
N ASN A 171 6.34 -0.95 -3.15
CA ASN A 171 5.71 -1.01 -4.47
C ASN A 171 6.15 0.16 -5.37
N LYS A 172 6.14 1.38 -4.84
CA LYS A 172 6.61 2.59 -5.55
C LYS A 172 8.11 2.53 -5.85
N ILE A 173 8.93 2.07 -4.91
CA ILE A 173 10.38 1.85 -5.09
C ILE A 173 10.63 0.90 -6.26
N ASP A 174 9.90 -0.22 -6.31
CA ASP A 174 10.07 -1.20 -7.37
C ASP A 174 9.72 -0.61 -8.74
N TYR A 175 8.57 0.07 -8.87
CA TYR A 175 8.19 0.74 -10.12
C TYR A 175 9.23 1.80 -10.52
N CYS A 176 9.55 2.73 -9.64
CA CYS A 176 10.45 3.83 -9.98
C CYS A 176 11.87 3.35 -10.33
N ARG A 177 12.36 2.28 -9.67
CA ARG A 177 13.63 1.64 -10.02
C ARG A 177 13.61 1.03 -11.43
N LEU A 178 12.49 0.42 -11.83
CA LEU A 178 12.33 -0.16 -13.17
C LEU A 178 12.25 0.90 -14.26
N HIS A 179 11.66 2.06 -13.93
CA HIS A 179 11.35 3.13 -14.88
C HIS A 179 12.31 4.33 -14.83
N GLY A 180 13.33 4.30 -13.96
CA GLY A 180 14.32 5.37 -13.84
C GLY A 180 13.75 6.67 -13.28
N ILE A 181 12.80 6.57 -12.35
CA ILE A 181 12.13 7.70 -11.70
C ILE A 181 12.72 7.89 -10.29
N GLU A 182 12.97 9.13 -9.89
CA GLU A 182 13.41 9.45 -8.53
C GLU A 182 12.21 9.54 -7.58
N ILE A 183 12.40 9.23 -6.29
CA ILE A 183 11.33 9.28 -5.28
C ILE A 183 11.70 10.24 -4.15
N VAL A 184 10.75 11.07 -3.75
CA VAL A 184 10.73 11.76 -2.46
C VAL A 184 9.59 11.21 -1.61
N TYR A 185 9.91 10.79 -0.39
CA TYR A 185 8.93 10.40 0.62
C TYR A 185 8.88 11.46 1.72
N ASN A 186 7.78 12.20 1.79
CA ASN A 186 7.59 13.22 2.82
C ASN A 186 7.01 12.60 4.11
N MET A 187 7.62 12.93 5.25
CA MET A 187 7.08 12.70 6.59
C MET A 187 6.97 13.98 7.41
N ALA A 188 7.30 15.15 6.84
CA ALA A 188 7.29 16.42 7.55
C ALA A 188 6.02 17.23 7.27
N HIS A 189 5.50 17.90 8.30
CA HIS A 189 4.55 18.99 8.14
C HIS A 189 5.32 20.28 7.84
N LEU A 190 5.35 20.68 6.57
CA LEU A 190 6.01 21.93 6.15
C LEU A 190 5.19 23.17 6.50
N ASP A 191 3.89 22.99 6.70
CA ASP A 191 2.92 24.04 7.00
C ASP A 191 1.84 23.45 7.90
N MET A 192 1.61 24.07 9.06
CA MET A 192 0.66 23.60 10.06
C MET A 192 -0.79 23.95 9.71
N GLU A 193 -1.01 24.93 8.81
CA GLU A 193 -2.34 25.31 8.31
C GLU A 193 -2.82 24.31 7.26
N LEU A 194 -1.91 23.83 6.40
CA LEU A 194 -2.19 22.84 5.35
C LEU A 194 -1.92 21.41 5.83
N ALA A 195 -2.63 20.97 6.86
CA ALA A 195 -2.57 19.59 7.35
C ALA A 195 -3.38 18.59 6.51
N GLY A 196 -3.12 17.30 6.71
CA GLY A 196 -3.87 16.20 6.08
C GLY A 196 -3.65 16.14 4.56
N TYR A 197 -4.73 15.95 3.79
CA TYR A 197 -4.66 15.84 2.32
C TYR A 197 -4.12 17.13 1.65
N TRP A 198 -4.18 18.27 2.33
CA TRP A 198 -3.65 19.55 1.83
C TRP A 198 -2.12 19.68 1.90
N ALA A 199 -1.44 18.84 2.69
CA ALA A 199 0.01 18.93 2.91
C ALA A 199 0.84 18.70 1.63
N LYS A 200 0.23 18.14 0.59
CA LYS A 200 0.86 17.96 -0.72
C LYS A 200 1.19 19.29 -1.41
N LEU A 201 0.35 20.33 -1.29
CA LEU A 201 0.55 21.62 -1.95
C LEU A 201 1.88 22.31 -1.57
N PRO A 202 2.19 22.56 -0.28
CA PRO A 202 3.43 23.22 0.10
C PRO A 202 4.65 22.36 -0.24
N MET A 203 4.55 21.04 -0.17
CA MET A 203 5.64 20.14 -0.56
C MET A 203 5.90 20.16 -2.07
N ILE A 204 4.85 20.12 -2.92
CA ILE A 204 5.00 20.25 -4.37
C ILE A 204 5.67 21.58 -4.72
N ARG A 205 5.20 22.70 -4.15
CA ARG A 205 5.82 24.02 -4.37
C ARG A 205 7.30 24.01 -3.97
N ARG A 206 7.63 23.43 -2.81
CA ARG A 206 9.01 23.36 -2.33
C ARG A 206 9.89 22.56 -3.30
N LEU A 207 9.43 21.39 -3.76
CA LEU A 207 10.20 20.57 -4.70
C LEU A 207 10.35 21.22 -6.06
N MET A 208 9.32 21.92 -6.58
CA MET A 208 9.45 22.66 -7.84
C MET A 208 10.61 23.65 -7.79
N LEU A 209 10.71 24.41 -6.69
CA LEU A 209 11.73 25.45 -6.52
C LEU A 209 13.11 24.88 -6.17
N SER A 210 13.17 23.77 -5.45
CA SER A 210 14.43 23.12 -5.06
C SER A 210 15.03 22.23 -6.15
N HIS A 211 14.22 21.78 -7.12
CA HIS A 211 14.64 20.89 -8.21
C HIS A 211 14.31 21.47 -9.59
N PRO A 212 15.01 22.52 -10.06
CA PRO A 212 14.78 23.10 -11.38
C PRO A 212 15.02 22.11 -12.54
N GLU A 213 15.84 21.08 -12.33
CA GLU A 213 16.09 19.98 -13.26
C GLU A 213 14.89 19.06 -13.47
N VAL A 214 13.95 19.00 -12.52
CA VAL A 214 12.76 18.15 -12.65
C VAL A 214 11.77 18.81 -13.60
N GLU A 215 11.34 18.08 -14.62
CA GLU A 215 10.33 18.55 -15.57
C GLU A 215 8.91 18.29 -15.05
N TRP A 216 8.70 17.13 -14.40
CA TRP A 216 7.42 16.75 -13.82
C TRP A 216 7.54 16.27 -12.38
N ILE A 217 6.69 16.81 -11.51
CA ILE A 217 6.44 16.24 -10.20
C ILE A 217 5.19 15.39 -10.29
N TRP A 218 5.30 14.12 -9.95
CA TRP A 218 4.18 13.18 -9.92
C TRP A 218 3.80 12.90 -8.48
N TRP A 219 2.70 13.50 -8.02
CA TRP A 219 2.14 13.19 -6.72
C TRP A 219 1.41 11.85 -6.78
N MET A 220 1.65 10.97 -5.81
CA MET A 220 0.92 9.71 -5.64
C MET A 220 0.64 9.45 -4.15
N ASP A 221 -0.64 9.28 -3.81
CA ASP A 221 -1.08 9.00 -2.43
C ASP A 221 -0.47 7.70 -1.90
N SER A 222 -0.34 7.61 -0.57
CA SER A 222 0.25 6.45 0.08
C SER A 222 -0.64 5.21 0.04
N ASP A 223 -1.93 5.34 -0.25
CA ASP A 223 -2.88 4.24 -0.48
C ASP A 223 -3.13 3.97 -1.98
N ALA A 224 -2.35 4.58 -2.88
CA ALA A 224 -2.30 4.22 -4.29
C ALA A 224 -1.12 3.27 -4.60
N PHE A 225 -1.39 2.18 -5.32
CA PHE A 225 -0.39 1.17 -5.68
C PHE A 225 -0.25 1.10 -7.20
N PHE A 226 0.99 1.00 -7.69
CA PHE A 226 1.23 0.52 -9.04
C PHE A 226 0.81 -0.94 -9.13
N THR A 227 -0.05 -1.25 -10.10
CA THR A 227 -0.51 -2.60 -10.39
C THR A 227 -0.14 -3.06 -11.80
N ASP A 228 0.34 -2.15 -12.64
CA ASP A 228 1.08 -2.44 -13.87
C ASP A 228 2.54 -1.98 -13.74
N MET A 229 3.46 -2.92 -13.58
CA MET A 229 4.90 -2.65 -13.44
C MET A 229 5.60 -2.44 -14.79
N VAL A 230 4.91 -2.68 -15.91
CA VAL A 230 5.46 -2.59 -17.27
C VAL A 230 5.02 -1.31 -17.96
N PHE A 231 3.80 -0.85 -17.70
CA PHE A 231 3.25 0.35 -18.31
C PHE A 231 4.13 1.59 -18.04
N GLU A 232 4.43 2.34 -19.10
CA GLU A 232 5.09 3.64 -19.06
C GLU A 232 4.09 4.75 -19.38
N LEU A 233 4.16 5.86 -18.65
CA LEU A 233 3.37 7.05 -18.95
C LEU A 233 3.67 7.55 -20.38
N PRO A 234 2.65 7.81 -21.21
CA PRO A 234 2.83 8.28 -22.58
C PRO A 234 3.16 9.78 -22.61
N MET A 235 4.33 10.17 -22.10
CA MET A 235 4.67 11.58 -21.83
C MET A 235 4.60 12.50 -23.06
N SER A 236 4.78 11.96 -24.28
CA SER A 236 4.62 12.72 -25.53
C SER A 236 3.19 13.25 -25.73
N LYS A 237 2.18 12.58 -25.18
CA LYS A 237 0.76 13.01 -25.17
C LYS A 237 0.54 14.29 -24.38
N TYR A 238 1.45 14.60 -23.45
CA TYR A 238 1.30 15.66 -22.45
C TYR A 238 2.14 16.92 -22.74
N ASN A 239 2.77 16.99 -23.92
CA ASN A 239 3.72 18.06 -24.26
C ASN A 239 3.15 19.47 -24.13
N ASP A 240 1.87 19.68 -24.48
CA ASP A 240 1.24 21.00 -24.47
C ASP A 240 0.52 21.34 -23.15
N TYR A 241 0.55 20.42 -22.18
CA TYR A 241 -0.16 20.50 -20.90
C TYR A 241 0.81 20.64 -19.72
N ASN A 242 0.27 21.13 -18.60
CA ASN A 242 1.02 21.36 -17.35
C ASN A 242 0.45 20.60 -16.15
N LEU A 243 -0.81 20.17 -16.21
CA LEU A 243 -1.45 19.36 -15.19
C LEU A 243 -2.15 18.17 -15.83
N ILE A 244 -1.81 16.95 -15.40
CA ILE A 244 -2.44 15.71 -15.85
C ILE A 244 -3.17 15.07 -14.68
N LEU A 245 -4.48 14.86 -14.84
CA LEU A 245 -5.36 14.25 -13.84
C LEU A 245 -6.08 13.07 -14.48
N HIS A 246 -6.32 12.01 -13.71
CA HIS A 246 -7.34 11.04 -14.13
C HIS A 246 -8.72 11.69 -13.96
N GLY A 247 -9.58 11.63 -14.98
CA GLY A 247 -10.92 12.20 -14.87
C GLY A 247 -11.79 12.01 -16.09
N TYR A 248 -13.08 12.26 -15.91
CA TYR A 248 -14.12 12.05 -16.91
C TYR A 248 -14.74 13.39 -17.32
N PRO A 249 -14.62 13.81 -18.60
CA PRO A 249 -15.13 15.12 -19.05
C PRO A 249 -16.63 15.34 -18.82
N ASP A 250 -17.46 14.31 -18.98
CA ASP A 250 -18.91 14.35 -18.72
C ASP A 250 -19.20 14.59 -17.24
N LEU A 251 -18.49 13.88 -16.34
CA LEU A 251 -18.62 14.11 -14.91
C LEU A 251 -18.17 15.52 -14.51
N LEU A 252 -17.13 16.05 -15.15
CA LEU A 252 -16.61 17.38 -14.84
C LEU A 252 -17.54 18.47 -15.36
N PHE A 253 -17.77 18.52 -16.67
CA PHE A 253 -18.38 19.67 -17.33
C PHE A 253 -19.91 19.62 -17.40
N GLU A 254 -20.50 18.43 -17.41
CA GLU A 254 -21.95 18.29 -17.51
C GLU A 254 -22.59 18.09 -16.13
N GLN A 255 -21.92 17.33 -15.26
CA GLN A 255 -22.48 16.96 -13.97
C GLN A 255 -21.94 17.74 -12.78
N ASN A 256 -20.83 18.47 -12.94
CA ASN A 256 -20.12 19.14 -11.84
C ASN A 256 -19.88 18.20 -10.65
N SER A 257 -19.51 16.94 -10.93
CA SER A 257 -19.38 15.89 -9.93
C SER A 257 -18.09 16.06 -9.11
N TRP A 258 -18.15 15.87 -7.80
CA TRP A 258 -16.98 15.95 -6.92
C TRP A 258 -15.97 14.80 -7.11
N ILE A 259 -16.35 13.76 -7.84
CA ILE A 259 -15.49 12.64 -8.25
C ILE A 259 -15.11 12.70 -9.73
N ALA A 260 -15.31 13.85 -10.38
CA ALA A 260 -15.01 14.02 -11.80
C ALA A 260 -13.53 13.85 -12.15
N VAL A 261 -12.64 14.18 -11.21
CA VAL A 261 -11.20 13.96 -11.29
C VAL A 261 -10.70 13.35 -9.99
N ASN A 262 -9.49 12.78 -9.99
CA ASN A 262 -8.83 12.33 -8.78
C ASN A 262 -7.50 13.07 -8.55
N THR A 263 -7.27 13.54 -7.33
CA THR A 263 -6.02 14.22 -6.92
C THR A 263 -5.11 13.32 -6.06
N GLY A 264 -5.29 12.01 -6.14
CA GLY A 264 -4.40 11.04 -5.48
C GLY A 264 -3.32 10.46 -6.39
N SER A 265 -3.37 10.72 -7.69
CA SER A 265 -2.31 10.42 -8.63
C SER A 265 -2.38 11.41 -9.80
N PHE A 266 -1.44 12.34 -9.86
CA PHE A 266 -1.44 13.41 -10.86
C PHE A 266 -0.04 13.96 -11.14
N LEU A 267 0.15 14.61 -12.28
CA LEU A 267 1.43 15.19 -12.67
C LEU A 267 1.34 16.72 -12.78
N PHE A 268 2.31 17.43 -12.22
CA PHE A 268 2.54 18.87 -12.38
C PHE A 268 3.84 19.12 -13.15
N ARG A 269 3.78 19.95 -14.20
CA ARG A 269 4.98 20.43 -14.88
C ARG A 269 5.67 21.49 -14.04
N ASN A 270 6.99 21.47 -13.94
CA ASN A 270 7.76 22.50 -13.24
C ASN A 270 7.83 23.80 -14.07
N CYS A 271 6.83 24.67 -13.90
CA CYS A 271 6.68 25.91 -14.64
C CYS A 271 5.92 26.99 -13.83
N GLN A 272 5.96 28.23 -14.30
CA GLN A 272 5.29 29.37 -13.67
C GLN A 272 3.77 29.16 -13.56
N TRP A 273 3.15 28.58 -14.59
CA TRP A 273 1.71 28.28 -14.59
C TRP A 273 1.32 27.37 -13.41
N SER A 274 2.16 26.38 -13.10
CA SER A 274 1.94 25.44 -12.00
C SER A 274 2.06 26.12 -10.63
N LEU A 275 3.03 27.04 -10.46
CA LEU A 275 3.13 27.84 -9.23
C LEU A 275 1.87 28.72 -9.04
N ASP A 276 1.39 29.32 -10.12
CA ASP A 276 0.19 30.15 -10.08
C ASP A 276 -1.08 29.33 -9.78
N LEU A 277 -1.15 28.08 -10.26
CA LEU A 277 -2.25 27.18 -9.94
C LEU A 277 -2.22 26.78 -8.45
N LEU A 278 -1.05 26.46 -7.89
CA LEU A 278 -0.91 26.13 -6.47
C LEU A 278 -1.40 27.29 -5.59
N ASP A 279 -1.02 28.53 -5.91
CA ASP A 279 -1.50 29.73 -5.21
C ASP A 279 -3.03 29.88 -5.28
N ALA A 280 -3.65 29.51 -6.41
CA ALA A 280 -5.10 29.58 -6.60
C ALA A 280 -5.87 28.42 -5.95
N TRP A 281 -5.20 27.30 -5.71
CA TRP A 281 -5.79 26.08 -5.14
C TRP A 281 -5.75 26.06 -3.61
N ALA A 282 -4.66 26.56 -3.02
CA ALA A 282 -4.45 26.62 -1.58
C ALA A 282 -5.51 27.34 -0.71
N PRO A 283 -6.25 28.38 -1.17
CA PRO A 283 -7.07 29.22 -0.28
C PRO A 283 -8.18 28.49 0.49
N MET A 284 -8.65 27.34 0.02
CA MET A 284 -9.65 26.52 0.73
C MET A 284 -9.03 25.51 1.72
N GLY A 285 -7.71 25.49 1.81
CA GLY A 285 -6.95 24.49 2.57
C GLY A 285 -6.67 24.79 4.04
N PRO A 286 -6.51 26.03 4.53
CA PRO A 286 -6.16 26.27 5.93
C PRO A 286 -7.17 25.67 6.92
N LYS A 287 -6.69 24.86 7.87
CA LYS A 287 -7.53 24.14 8.86
C LYS A 287 -8.39 25.10 9.71
N GLY A 288 -9.49 24.59 10.26
CA GLY A 288 -10.43 25.36 11.07
C GLY A 288 -11.48 26.09 10.23
N PRO A 289 -11.92 27.31 10.63
CA PRO A 289 -13.10 27.96 10.04
C PRO A 289 -13.04 28.14 8.52
N ILE A 290 -11.86 28.42 7.96
CA ILE A 290 -11.68 28.61 6.51
C ILE A 290 -12.05 27.32 5.75
N ARG A 291 -11.46 26.19 6.13
CA ARG A 291 -11.71 24.89 5.49
C ARG A 291 -13.13 24.39 5.73
N GLU A 292 -13.71 24.66 6.90
CA GLU A 292 -15.10 24.31 7.22
C GLU A 292 -16.10 25.08 6.34
N GLU A 293 -15.96 26.41 6.24
CA GLU A 293 -16.83 27.24 5.39
C GLU A 293 -16.63 26.92 3.90
N ALA A 294 -15.39 26.72 3.46
CA ALA A 294 -15.11 26.25 2.11
C ALA A 294 -15.77 24.89 1.82
N GLY A 295 -15.80 23.97 2.79
CA GLY A 295 -16.49 22.69 2.67
C GLY A 295 -17.99 22.84 2.39
N LYS A 296 -18.65 23.82 3.02
CA LYS A 296 -20.06 24.15 2.76
C LYS A 296 -20.25 24.69 1.33
N ILE A 297 -19.36 25.57 0.87
CA ILE A 297 -19.38 26.10 -0.51
C ILE A 297 -19.22 24.95 -1.51
N LEU A 298 -18.25 24.05 -1.30
CA LEU A 298 -18.01 22.91 -2.19
C LEU A 298 -19.21 21.96 -2.23
N THR A 299 -19.81 21.67 -1.07
CA THR A 299 -21.00 20.81 -0.98
C THR A 299 -22.20 21.42 -1.71
N ALA A 300 -22.35 22.74 -1.66
CA ALA A 300 -23.43 23.44 -2.36
C ALA A 300 -23.25 23.50 -3.88
N ASN A 301 -22.01 23.41 -4.38
CA ASN A 301 -21.68 23.62 -5.80
C ASN A 301 -21.30 22.34 -6.56
N LEU A 302 -20.92 21.26 -5.86
CA LEU A 302 -20.48 20.01 -6.47
C LEU A 302 -21.47 18.88 -6.24
N LYS A 303 -21.92 18.26 -7.32
CA LYS A 303 -22.91 17.19 -7.29
C LYS A 303 -22.34 15.96 -6.58
N GLY A 304 -23.13 15.40 -5.66
CA GLY A 304 -22.83 14.16 -4.97
C GLY A 304 -21.80 14.27 -3.85
N ARG A 305 -21.26 15.46 -3.56
CA ARG A 305 -20.32 15.67 -2.46
C ARG A 305 -21.04 15.56 -1.11
N PRO A 306 -20.60 14.70 -0.17
CA PRO A 306 -21.14 14.69 1.19
C PRO A 306 -20.72 15.94 1.99
N ALA A 307 -21.40 16.19 3.10
CA ALA A 307 -21.10 17.33 3.97
C ALA A 307 -19.90 17.02 4.88
N PHE A 308 -18.75 17.61 4.57
CA PHE A 308 -17.53 17.61 5.38
C PHE A 308 -16.62 18.79 4.96
N GLU A 309 -15.55 19.02 5.72
CA GLU A 309 -14.52 20.03 5.45
C GLU A 309 -14.02 20.02 4.00
N ALA A 310 -13.53 21.15 3.49
CA ALA A 310 -12.93 21.21 2.16
C ALA A 310 -11.75 20.24 1.99
N ASP A 311 -11.76 19.52 0.88
CA ASP A 311 -10.69 18.64 0.40
C ASP A 311 -10.05 19.20 -0.87
N ASP A 312 -8.80 18.83 -1.11
CA ASP A 312 -8.01 19.30 -2.25
C ASP A 312 -8.66 18.93 -3.59
N GLN A 313 -9.23 17.72 -3.71
CA GLN A 313 -9.89 17.26 -4.94
C GLN A 313 -11.08 18.15 -5.32
N SER A 314 -12.01 18.34 -4.38
CA SER A 314 -13.19 19.17 -4.58
C SER A 314 -12.83 20.63 -4.85
N ALA A 315 -11.85 21.17 -4.12
CA ALA A 315 -11.37 22.54 -4.35
C ALA A 315 -10.78 22.72 -5.75
N LEU A 316 -10.03 21.73 -6.26
CA LEU A 316 -9.49 21.78 -7.61
C LEU A 316 -10.61 21.73 -8.66
N ILE A 317 -11.58 20.82 -8.51
CA ILE A 317 -12.74 20.72 -9.41
C ILE A 317 -13.48 22.06 -9.45
N TYR A 318 -13.79 22.63 -8.29
CA TYR A 318 -14.46 23.92 -8.19
C TYR A 318 -13.66 25.06 -8.85
N LEU A 319 -12.33 25.09 -8.66
CA LEU A 319 -11.45 26.06 -9.31
C LEU A 319 -11.44 25.92 -10.83
N LEU A 320 -11.34 24.69 -11.34
CA LEU A 320 -11.31 24.39 -12.77
C LEU A 320 -12.64 24.71 -13.46
N LEU A 321 -13.77 24.51 -12.77
CA LEU A 321 -15.08 24.88 -13.28
C LEU A 321 -15.32 26.39 -13.23
N SER A 322 -15.00 27.04 -12.11
CA SER A 322 -15.24 28.48 -11.90
C SER A 322 -14.31 29.39 -12.72
N LYS A 323 -13.10 28.92 -13.06
CA LYS A 323 -12.10 29.67 -13.82
C LYS A 323 -11.60 28.87 -15.03
N LYS A 324 -12.54 28.20 -15.73
CA LYS A 324 -12.27 27.33 -16.88
C LYS A 324 -11.35 27.97 -17.91
N ASP A 325 -11.67 29.18 -18.36
CA ASP A 325 -10.92 29.90 -19.40
C ASP A 325 -9.47 30.21 -19.00
N LYS A 326 -9.19 30.27 -17.69
CA LYS A 326 -7.85 30.55 -17.18
C LYS A 326 -6.98 29.28 -17.09
N TRP A 327 -7.58 28.15 -16.72
CA TRP A 327 -6.81 26.96 -16.32
C TRP A 327 -6.93 25.80 -17.29
N MET A 328 -8.12 25.52 -17.82
CA MET A 328 -8.39 24.24 -18.48
C MET A 328 -7.60 24.02 -19.78
N GLU A 329 -7.13 25.07 -20.44
CA GLU A 329 -6.27 24.93 -21.64
C GLU A 329 -5.00 24.12 -21.35
N LYS A 330 -4.46 24.20 -20.14
CA LYS A 330 -3.24 23.49 -19.72
C LYS A 330 -3.49 22.26 -18.85
N VAL A 331 -4.75 21.84 -18.70
CA VAL A 331 -5.15 20.64 -17.97
C VAL A 331 -5.50 19.52 -18.95
N PHE A 332 -4.90 18.36 -18.77
CA PHE A 332 -5.29 17.15 -19.48
C PHE A 332 -6.09 16.21 -18.56
N LEU A 333 -7.28 15.82 -19.01
CA LEU A 333 -8.08 14.80 -18.33
C LEU A 333 -7.80 13.44 -18.98
N GLU A 334 -7.03 12.62 -18.28
CA GLU A 334 -6.68 11.27 -18.69
C GLU A 334 -7.78 10.27 -18.31
N ASN A 335 -8.22 9.50 -19.29
CA ASN A 335 -9.20 8.43 -19.13
C ASN A 335 -8.92 7.23 -20.04
N SER A 336 -7.78 7.21 -20.75
CA SER A 336 -7.38 6.09 -21.62
C SER A 336 -6.65 4.97 -20.87
N PHE A 337 -6.21 5.23 -19.64
CA PHE A 337 -5.64 4.26 -18.71
C PHE A 337 -5.89 4.74 -17.28
N TYR A 338 -5.72 3.85 -16.30
CA TYR A 338 -5.94 4.17 -14.89
C TYR A 338 -4.73 4.86 -14.27
N LEU A 339 -4.50 6.15 -14.60
CA LEU A 339 -3.63 7.01 -13.80
C LEU A 339 -4.10 7.06 -12.34
N HIS A 340 -5.41 6.90 -12.14
CA HIS A 340 -6.06 6.51 -10.89
C HIS A 340 -7.14 5.47 -11.21
N GLY A 341 -7.10 4.31 -10.56
CA GLY A 341 -8.12 3.27 -10.68
C GLY A 341 -8.83 3.00 -9.35
N TYR A 342 -10.15 3.19 -9.32
CA TYR A 342 -10.95 2.96 -8.11
C TYR A 342 -10.96 1.48 -7.72
N TRP A 343 -10.35 1.16 -6.58
CA TRP A 343 -10.02 -0.21 -6.18
C TRP A 343 -11.22 -1.17 -6.18
N ALA A 344 -12.40 -0.74 -5.72
CA ALA A 344 -13.53 -1.63 -5.53
C ALA A 344 -14.06 -2.23 -6.84
N GLY A 345 -13.83 -1.57 -7.99
CA GLY A 345 -14.16 -2.10 -9.32
C GLY A 345 -13.06 -2.95 -9.96
N LEU A 346 -11.87 -3.01 -9.35
CA LEU A 346 -10.67 -3.62 -9.94
C LEU A 346 -10.22 -4.87 -9.20
N VAL A 347 -10.17 -4.82 -7.86
CA VAL A 347 -9.47 -5.84 -7.06
C VAL A 347 -10.04 -7.24 -7.20
N ASP A 348 -11.34 -7.37 -7.46
CA ASP A 348 -12.01 -8.67 -7.62
C ASP A 348 -11.78 -9.29 -9.02
N ARG A 349 -11.20 -8.51 -9.95
CA ARG A 349 -10.92 -8.94 -11.33
C ARG A 349 -9.48 -9.38 -11.56
N TYR A 350 -8.59 -9.30 -10.57
CA TYR A 350 -7.18 -9.59 -10.77
C TYR A 350 -6.89 -11.01 -11.27
N GLU A 351 -7.58 -12.03 -10.77
CA GLU A 351 -7.42 -13.39 -11.27
C GLU A 351 -7.82 -13.51 -12.75
N GLU A 352 -8.93 -12.87 -13.15
CA GLU A 352 -9.35 -12.79 -14.55
C GLU A 352 -8.27 -12.10 -15.40
N MET A 353 -7.72 -10.99 -14.91
CA MET A 353 -6.67 -10.24 -15.61
C MET A 353 -5.40 -11.07 -15.81
N MET A 354 -4.99 -11.81 -14.77
CA MET A 354 -3.84 -12.72 -14.84
C MET A 354 -4.03 -13.89 -15.82
N GLU A 355 -5.27 -14.31 -16.05
CA GLU A 355 -5.60 -15.39 -16.97
C GLU A 355 -5.70 -14.91 -18.42
N LYS A 356 -6.35 -13.76 -18.66
CA LYS A 356 -6.72 -13.31 -20.01
C LYS A 356 -5.76 -12.28 -20.62
N TYR A 357 -5.06 -11.51 -19.79
CA TYR A 357 -4.29 -10.35 -20.23
C TYR A 357 -2.83 -10.42 -19.74
N HIS A 358 -2.11 -9.32 -19.93
CA HIS A 358 -0.72 -9.15 -19.53
C HIS A 358 -0.47 -7.70 -19.09
N PRO A 359 0.56 -7.44 -18.27
CA PRO A 359 0.97 -6.08 -17.92
C PRO A 359 1.48 -5.32 -19.14
N GLY A 360 1.48 -3.99 -19.07
CA GLY A 360 1.83 -3.04 -20.12
C GLY A 360 0.62 -2.35 -20.77
N LEU A 361 -0.61 -2.63 -20.30
CA LEU A 361 -1.85 -2.09 -20.88
C LEU A 361 -2.34 -0.85 -20.13
N GLY A 362 -2.16 -0.82 -18.81
CA GLY A 362 -2.52 0.30 -17.94
C GLY A 362 -4.02 0.55 -17.71
N ASP A 363 -4.92 -0.13 -18.41
CA ASP A 363 -6.39 0.08 -18.41
C ASP A 363 -7.18 -1.04 -17.69
N GLU A 364 -8.47 -1.18 -17.97
CA GLU A 364 -9.36 -2.22 -17.42
C GLU A 364 -8.94 -3.68 -17.64
N ARG A 365 -7.98 -3.92 -18.54
CA ARG A 365 -7.40 -5.25 -18.81
C ARG A 365 -6.23 -5.52 -17.87
N TRP A 366 -5.51 -4.47 -17.48
CA TRP A 366 -4.44 -4.51 -16.49
C TRP A 366 -4.20 -3.11 -15.92
N PRO A 367 -4.79 -2.75 -14.77
CA PRO A 367 -4.83 -1.36 -14.33
C PRO A 367 -3.45 -0.85 -13.98
N PHE A 368 -3.13 0.38 -14.38
CA PHE A 368 -1.86 1.00 -14.05
C PHE A 368 -1.74 1.29 -12.55
N VAL A 369 -2.72 2.00 -12.00
CA VAL A 369 -2.81 2.32 -10.57
C VAL A 369 -4.10 1.76 -9.98
N THR A 370 -3.98 1.07 -8.85
CA THR A 370 -5.12 0.75 -7.98
C THR A 370 -5.06 1.62 -6.74
N HIS A 371 -6.06 2.48 -6.56
CA HIS A 371 -6.12 3.49 -5.51
C HIS A 371 -7.22 3.18 -4.48
N PHE A 372 -6.84 2.98 -3.23
CA PHE A 372 -7.69 2.56 -2.10
C PHE A 372 -8.44 3.70 -1.42
N VAL A 373 -9.01 4.60 -2.23
CA VAL A 373 -9.81 5.75 -1.76
C VAL A 373 -10.87 5.29 -0.74
N GLY A 374 -10.89 5.96 0.41
CA GLY A 374 -11.82 5.71 1.51
C GLY A 374 -11.39 4.60 2.49
N CYS A 375 -10.32 3.84 2.21
CA CYS A 375 -9.85 2.80 3.13
C CYS A 375 -9.11 3.33 4.36
N LYS A 376 -8.39 4.46 4.23
CA LYS A 376 -7.70 5.18 5.31
C LYS A 376 -6.94 4.25 6.30
N PRO A 377 -6.03 3.38 5.83
CA PRO A 377 -5.44 2.31 6.63
C PRO A 377 -4.62 2.81 7.84
N CYS A 378 -4.14 4.06 7.79
CA CYS A 378 -3.38 4.70 8.86
C CYS A 378 -4.27 5.42 9.89
N GLY A 379 -5.50 5.77 9.52
CA GLY A 379 -6.44 6.48 10.36
C GLY A 379 -7.37 5.56 11.15
N SER A 380 -8.17 6.16 12.03
CA SER A 380 -9.15 5.48 12.88
C SER A 380 -10.55 5.35 12.27
N TYR A 381 -10.82 6.04 11.15
CA TYR A 381 -12.12 6.02 10.46
C TYR A 381 -11.91 5.84 8.95
N GLY A 382 -12.74 5.02 8.30
CA GLY A 382 -12.74 4.75 6.86
C GLY A 382 -14.15 4.47 6.34
N ASP A 383 -14.37 4.69 5.04
CA ASP A 383 -15.68 4.55 4.38
C ASP A 383 -16.04 3.08 4.08
N TYR A 384 -15.05 2.18 4.20
CA TYR A 384 -15.18 0.75 3.92
C TYR A 384 -14.74 -0.09 5.11
N PRO A 385 -15.23 -1.35 5.22
CA PRO A 385 -14.76 -2.27 6.24
C PRO A 385 -13.25 -2.49 6.15
N VAL A 386 -12.55 -2.28 7.28
CA VAL A 386 -11.08 -2.39 7.37
C VAL A 386 -10.58 -3.74 6.83
N GLU A 387 -11.24 -4.84 7.17
CA GLU A 387 -10.85 -6.18 6.69
C GLU A 387 -10.88 -6.29 5.16
N ARG A 388 -11.90 -5.71 4.50
CA ARG A 388 -12.01 -5.70 3.03
C ARG A 388 -10.90 -4.85 2.43
N CYS A 389 -10.61 -3.69 3.02
CA CYS A 389 -9.52 -2.82 2.59
C CYS A 389 -8.17 -3.53 2.68
N LEU A 390 -7.80 -4.04 3.85
CA LEU A 390 -6.50 -4.68 4.06
C LEU A 390 -6.31 -5.91 3.16
N SER A 391 -7.32 -6.79 3.09
CA SER A 391 -7.26 -7.96 2.18
C SER A 391 -7.15 -7.56 0.71
N SER A 392 -7.80 -6.48 0.29
CA SER A 392 -7.73 -5.99 -1.09
C SER A 392 -6.40 -5.28 -1.40
N MET A 393 -5.83 -4.55 -0.43
CA MET A 393 -4.49 -3.98 -0.52
C MET A 393 -3.43 -5.08 -0.59
N GLU A 394 -3.58 -6.15 0.18
CA GLU A 394 -2.73 -7.34 0.10
C GLU A 394 -2.74 -7.94 -1.31
N ARG A 395 -3.94 -8.08 -1.89
CA ARG A 395 -4.13 -8.55 -3.27
C ARG A 395 -3.47 -7.64 -4.30
N ALA A 396 -3.68 -6.33 -4.23
CA ALA A 396 -3.09 -5.37 -5.16
C ALA A 396 -1.56 -5.36 -5.07
N TYR A 397 -1.02 -5.35 -3.85
CA TYR A 397 0.43 -5.45 -3.64
C TYR A 397 0.98 -6.74 -4.23
N ASN A 398 0.39 -7.92 -3.95
CA ASN A 398 0.90 -9.20 -4.46
C ASN A 398 0.70 -9.34 -5.98
N PHE A 399 -0.35 -8.74 -6.55
CA PHE A 399 -0.58 -8.67 -8.00
C PHE A 399 0.56 -7.91 -8.70
N ALA A 400 1.00 -6.81 -8.09
CA ALA A 400 2.13 -6.03 -8.56
C ALA A 400 3.49 -6.71 -8.29
N ASP A 401 3.73 -7.18 -7.06
CA ASP A 401 4.99 -7.80 -6.64
C ASP A 401 5.23 -9.12 -7.38
N ASN A 402 4.18 -9.83 -7.85
CA ASN A 402 4.33 -10.95 -8.77
C ASN A 402 5.08 -10.59 -10.06
N GLN A 403 4.89 -9.38 -10.60
CA GLN A 403 5.58 -8.93 -11.82
C GLN A 403 7.07 -8.70 -11.54
N VAL A 404 7.40 -8.19 -10.35
CA VAL A 404 8.78 -7.97 -9.89
C VAL A 404 9.46 -9.30 -9.54
N LEU A 405 8.80 -10.17 -8.77
CA LEU A 405 9.32 -11.49 -8.37
C LEU A 405 9.56 -12.42 -9.56
N LYS A 406 8.79 -12.27 -10.64
CA LYS A 406 8.96 -13.04 -11.87
C LYS A 406 10.36 -12.86 -12.46
N LEU A 407 10.95 -11.67 -12.33
CA LEU A 407 12.34 -11.39 -12.74
C LEU A 407 13.33 -12.34 -12.08
N TYR A 408 13.07 -12.68 -10.82
CA TYR A 408 13.92 -13.52 -9.97
C TYR A 408 13.51 -15.00 -9.95
N GLY A 409 12.49 -15.39 -10.72
CA GLY A 409 12.03 -16.78 -10.79
C GLY A 409 11.10 -17.20 -9.65
N PHE A 410 10.39 -16.25 -9.05
CA PHE A 410 9.40 -16.48 -7.99
C PHE A 410 8.04 -15.87 -8.32
N ARG A 411 7.02 -16.29 -7.59
CA ARG A 411 5.71 -15.63 -7.49
C ARG A 411 5.06 -15.94 -6.14
N HIS A 412 4.09 -15.15 -5.73
CA HIS A 412 3.22 -15.47 -4.61
C HIS A 412 2.43 -16.76 -4.85
N ARG A 413 2.15 -17.51 -3.78
CA ARG A 413 1.33 -18.73 -3.86
C ARG A 413 -0.12 -18.43 -4.27
N GLY A 414 -0.61 -17.26 -3.88
CA GLY A 414 -1.89 -16.65 -4.27
C GLY A 414 -1.91 -15.18 -3.84
N LEU A 415 -2.86 -14.38 -4.33
CA LEU A 415 -2.87 -12.93 -4.11
C LEU A 415 -3.12 -12.51 -2.65
N LEU A 416 -3.65 -13.39 -1.81
CA LEU A 416 -3.81 -13.14 -0.37
C LEU A 416 -2.66 -13.70 0.48
N SER A 417 -1.67 -14.36 -0.13
CA SER A 417 -0.62 -15.06 0.62
C SER A 417 0.72 -14.34 0.50
N PRO A 418 1.37 -13.99 1.63
CA PRO A 418 2.74 -13.48 1.59
C PRO A 418 3.77 -14.57 1.23
N LYS A 419 3.37 -15.84 1.23
CA LYS A 419 4.26 -16.96 0.90
C LYS A 419 4.53 -16.98 -0.60
N ILE A 420 5.79 -17.13 -0.97
CA ILE A 420 6.22 -17.30 -2.36
C ILE A 420 6.41 -18.77 -2.74
N LYS A 421 6.47 -19.02 -4.04
CA LYS A 421 6.88 -20.29 -4.66
C LYS A 421 7.77 -20.00 -5.86
N ARG A 422 8.70 -20.92 -6.11
CA ARG A 422 9.56 -20.91 -7.28
C ARG A 422 8.75 -21.22 -8.53
N ILE A 423 9.06 -20.56 -9.66
CA ILE A 423 8.39 -20.79 -10.96
C ILE A 423 9.32 -21.35 -12.05
N ARG A 424 10.63 -21.41 -11.78
CA ARG A 424 11.62 -22.01 -12.67
C ARG A 424 12.75 -22.66 -11.87
N ASN A 425 13.36 -23.70 -12.40
CA ASN A 425 14.51 -24.36 -11.77
C ASN A 425 15.72 -23.42 -11.72
N GLU A 426 16.64 -23.70 -10.80
CA GLU A 426 17.94 -23.02 -10.80
C GLU A 426 18.75 -23.47 -12.00
N THR A 427 19.55 -22.56 -12.52
CA THR A 427 20.44 -22.82 -13.64
C THR A 427 21.84 -22.32 -13.30
N ILE A 428 22.85 -23.04 -13.78
CA ILE A 428 24.25 -22.60 -13.74
C ILE A 428 24.56 -21.56 -14.83
N THR A 429 23.62 -21.32 -15.74
CA THR A 429 23.71 -20.35 -16.85
C THR A 429 22.65 -19.24 -16.71
N PRO A 430 22.64 -18.44 -15.62
CA PRO A 430 21.57 -17.48 -15.37
C PRO A 430 21.45 -16.38 -16.42
N LEU A 431 22.50 -16.12 -17.21
CA LEU A 431 22.54 -15.06 -18.22
C LEU A 431 21.88 -15.44 -19.56
N GLU A 432 21.66 -16.74 -19.83
CA GLU A 432 21.11 -17.20 -21.12
C GLU A 432 19.67 -16.73 -21.36
N PHE A 433 18.90 -16.48 -20.30
CA PHE A 433 17.48 -16.16 -20.38
C PHE A 433 17.13 -14.79 -19.79
N VAL A 434 18.12 -13.95 -19.46
CA VAL A 434 17.88 -12.67 -18.77
C VAL A 434 16.93 -11.79 -19.56
N ASP A 435 17.15 -11.65 -20.87
CA ASP A 435 16.34 -10.78 -21.72
C ASP A 435 14.90 -11.29 -21.86
N GLN A 436 14.69 -12.61 -21.88
CA GLN A 436 13.36 -13.21 -21.90
C GLN A 436 12.53 -12.84 -20.67
N PHE A 437 13.20 -12.62 -19.54
CA PHE A 437 12.55 -12.33 -18.26
C PHE A 437 12.58 -10.85 -17.90
N ASP A 438 13.36 -10.02 -18.58
CA ASP A 438 13.54 -8.61 -18.22
C ASP A 438 12.39 -7.75 -18.74
N ILE A 439 11.50 -7.34 -17.83
CA ILE A 439 10.41 -6.40 -18.13
C ILE A 439 10.90 -5.02 -18.57
N ARG A 440 12.18 -4.68 -18.32
CA ARG A 440 12.79 -3.40 -18.75
C ARG A 440 13.23 -3.41 -20.21
N ARG A 441 13.32 -4.59 -20.85
CA ARG A 441 13.93 -4.77 -22.18
C ARG A 441 12.94 -5.16 -23.28
N GLN A 442 11.65 -5.26 -22.99
CA GLN A 442 10.65 -5.66 -23.99
C GLN A 442 10.45 -4.64 -25.15
N HIS A 443 11.19 -3.53 -25.18
CA HIS A 443 11.03 -2.44 -26.16
C HIS A 443 12.13 -2.28 -27.21
N THR A 444 13.12 -3.17 -27.34
CA THR A 444 14.19 -2.98 -28.35
C THR A 444 14.01 -3.70 -29.70
N ASP A 445 13.09 -4.66 -29.85
CA ASP A 445 13.07 -5.52 -31.06
C ASP A 445 11.96 -5.22 -32.08
N LYS A 446 11.58 -3.94 -32.26
CA LYS A 446 10.71 -3.53 -33.40
C LYS A 446 11.29 -2.40 -34.25
N VAL A 447 12.61 -2.36 -34.39
CA VAL A 447 13.27 -1.65 -35.50
C VAL A 447 14.11 -2.66 -36.28
N GLU A 448 13.46 -3.67 -36.84
CA GLU A 448 14.03 -4.44 -37.95
C GLU A 448 13.57 -3.81 -39.27
N SER A 449 14.54 -3.17 -39.93
CA SER A 449 14.80 -3.26 -41.37
C SER A 449 13.57 -3.45 -42.29
N ARG A 450 13.01 -2.34 -42.76
CA ARG A 450 12.52 -2.30 -44.14
C ARG A 450 13.64 -1.77 -45.02
N ASN A 451 14.25 -2.72 -45.76
CA ASN A 451 15.00 -2.43 -46.98
C ASN A 451 14.13 -1.69 -47.99
#